data_AF-A0A9E5VWZ7-F1
#
_entry.id   AF-A0A9E5VWZ7-F1
#
_cell.length_a   1.000
_cell.length_b   1.000
_cell.length_c   1.000
_cell.angle_alpha   90.00
_cell.angle_beta   90.00
_cell.angle_gamma   90.00
#
_symmetry.space_group_name_H-M   'P 1'
#
loop_
_entity.id
_entity.type
_entity.pdbx_description
1 polymer ?
#
loop_
_entity_poly.entity_id
_entity_poly.type
_entity_poly.pdbx_seq_one_letter_code
_entity_poly.pdbx_strand_id
1 'polypeptide(L)' 'MADTDARQNELAELIEKAEGYLSDAEFREDMEMRQVRYLQAMTTLLLANARQNEAMIELLRKAQV' A
#
# COMPACT_ATOMS: atom_id res chain seq x y z
N MET A 1 -12.69 -17.59 -0.66
CA MET A 1 -12.46 -17.05 -2.01
C MET A 1 -12.82 -15.57 -2.04
N ALA A 2 -14.08 -15.17 -1.85
CA ALA A 2 -14.49 -13.75 -1.83
C ALA A 2 -13.70 -12.83 -0.87
N ASP A 3 -13.33 -13.29 0.33
CA ASP A 3 -12.55 -12.50 1.31
C ASP A 3 -11.06 -12.32 0.92
N THR A 4 -10.52 -13.30 0.19
CA THR A 4 -9.15 -13.23 -0.35
C THR A 4 -9.08 -12.24 -1.51
N ASP A 5 -10.10 -12.24 -2.36
CA ASP A 5 -10.20 -11.34 -3.51
C ASP A 5 -10.41 -9.88 -3.06
N ALA A 6 -11.24 -9.65 -2.03
CA ALA A 6 -11.46 -8.33 -1.44
C ALA A 6 -10.16 -7.73 -0.86
N ARG A 7 -9.36 -8.53 -0.15
CA ARG A 7 -8.07 -8.11 0.40
C ARG A 7 -7.03 -7.83 -0.68
N GLN A 8 -7.02 -8.61 -1.77
CA GLN A 8 -6.15 -8.33 -2.91
C GLN A 8 -6.51 -7.00 -3.59
N ASN A 9 -7.80 -6.71 -3.72
CA ASN A 9 -8.26 -5.43 -4.25
C ASN A 9 -7.87 -4.26 -3.34
N GLU A 10 -8.05 -4.39 -2.02
CA GLU A 10 -7.59 -3.36 -1.05
C GLU A 10 -6.09 -3.09 -1.18
N LEU A 11 -5.27 -4.14 -1.35
CA LEU A 11 -3.83 -4.00 -1.55
C LEU A 11 -3.49 -3.28 -2.86
N ALA A 12 -4.17 -3.62 -3.95
CA ALA A 12 -3.98 -2.98 -5.25
C ALA A 12 -4.32 -1.48 -5.18
N GLU A 13 -5.43 -1.13 -4.53
CA GLU A 13 -5.85 0.26 -4.33
C GLU A 13 -4.86 1.07 -3.50
N LEU A 14 -4.28 0.47 -2.44
CA LEU A 14 -3.25 1.13 -1.64
C LEU A 14 -1.97 1.39 -2.44
N ILE A 15 -1.56 0.43 -3.28
CA ILE A 15 -0.38 0.58 -4.13
C ILE A 15 -0.61 1.68 -5.18
N GLU A 16 -1.75 1.64 -5.88
CA GLU A 16 -2.11 2.66 -6.88
C GLU A 16 -2.14 4.06 -6.27
N LYS A 17 -2.71 4.20 -5.06
CA LYS A 17 -2.74 5.47 -4.33
C LYS A 17 -1.34 5.96 -3.97
N ALA A 18 -0.43 5.07 -3.58
CA ALA A 18 0.94 5.42 -3.28
C ALA A 18 1.70 5.88 -4.54
N GLU A 19 1.53 5.19 -5.66
CA GLU A 19 2.08 5.57 -6.97
C GLU A 19 1.57 6.95 -7.41
N GLY A 20 0.28 7.21 -7.20
CA GLY A 20 -0.33 8.52 -7.44
C GLY A 20 0.36 9.63 -6.64
N TYR A 21 0.65 9.41 -5.35
CA TYR A 21 1.37 10.38 -4.55
C TYR A 21 2.82 10.60 -5.01
N LEU A 22 3.51 9.56 -5.48
CA LEU A 22 4.87 9.69 -6.02
C LEU A 22 4.88 10.51 -7.31
N SER A 23 3.97 10.20 -8.24
CA SER A 23 3.81 10.97 -9.47
C SER A 23 3.49 12.42 -9.18
N ASP A 24 2.56 12.67 -8.25
CA ASP A 24 2.24 14.01 -7.77
C ASP A 24 3.49 14.75 -7.25
N ALA A 25 4.36 14.07 -6.48
CA ALA A 25 5.57 14.67 -5.92
C ALA A 25 6.56 15.12 -7.01
N GLU A 26 6.68 14.35 -8.09
CA GLU A 26 7.60 14.63 -9.21
C GLU A 26 7.26 15.93 -9.94
N PHE A 27 5.96 16.25 -10.06
CA PHE A 27 5.49 17.44 -10.77
C PHE A 27 5.38 18.71 -9.89
N ARG A 28 5.68 18.64 -8.60
CA ARG A 28 5.61 19.82 -7.69
C ARG A 28 6.95 20.54 -7.64
N GLU A 29 6.89 21.87 -7.77
CA GLU A 29 8.06 22.75 -7.68
C GLU A 29 8.40 23.10 -6.22
N ASP A 30 7.40 23.17 -5.34
CA ASP A 30 7.60 23.46 -3.92
C ASP A 30 8.17 22.25 -3.17
N MET A 31 9.38 22.41 -2.62
CA MET A 31 10.10 21.38 -1.85
C MET A 31 9.24 20.77 -0.73
N GLU A 32 8.52 21.60 0.03
CA GLU A 32 7.68 21.14 1.15
C GLU A 32 6.52 20.28 0.66
N MET A 33 5.84 20.68 -0.41
CA MET A 33 4.73 19.91 -1.00
C MET A 33 5.22 18.58 -1.57
N ARG A 34 6.40 18.58 -2.21
CA ARG A 34 7.05 17.36 -2.69
C ARG A 34 7.35 16.40 -1.53
N GLN A 35 7.90 16.88 -0.42
CA GLN A 35 8.18 16.05 0.76
C GLN A 35 6.90 15.48 1.38
N VAL A 36 5.83 16.28 1.49
CA VAL A 36 4.54 15.80 1.99
C VAL A 36 4.00 14.67 1.12
N ARG A 37 4.07 14.80 -0.21
CA ARG A 37 3.64 13.76 -1.15
C ARG A 37 4.46 12.48 -1.05
N TYR A 38 5.79 12.59 -0.94
CA TYR A 38 6.64 11.43 -0.68
C TYR A 38 6.30 10.73 0.64
N LEU A 39 6.07 11.49 1.72
CA LEU A 39 5.66 10.92 3.00
C LEU A 39 4.32 10.17 2.88
N GLN A 40 3.34 10.74 2.17
CA GLN A 40 2.05 10.10 1.92
C GLN A 40 2.20 8.79 1.12
N ALA A 41 3.04 8.78 0.09
CA ALA A 41 3.37 7.56 -0.65
C ALA A 41 3.97 6.49 0.26
N MET A 42 4.99 6.86 1.03
CA MET A 42 5.70 5.93 1.93
C MET A 42 4.78 5.35 3.01
N THR A 43 3.95 6.17 3.65
CA THR A 43 2.98 5.69 4.64
C THR A 43 1.98 4.71 4.01
N THR A 44 1.52 5.00 2.80
CA THR A 44 0.56 4.14 2.09
C THR A 44 1.19 2.79 1.71
N LEU A 45 2.45 2.79 1.24
CA LEU A 45 3.19 1.55 0.97
C LEU A 45 3.47 0.72 2.23
N LEU A 46 3.77 1.38 3.36
CA LEU A 46 3.93 0.69 4.64
C LEU A 46 2.64 0.01 5.09
N LEU A 47 1.50 0.66 4.89
CA LEU A 47 0.19 0.07 5.19
C LEU A 47 -0.08 -1.15 4.29
N ALA A 48 0.18 -1.05 2.99
CA ALA A 48 0.04 -2.17 2.06
C ALA A 48 0.92 -3.37 2.48
N ASN A 49 2.17 -3.12 2.86
CA ASN A 49 3.07 -4.17 3.36
C ASN A 49 2.55 -4.82 4.65
N ALA A 50 2.04 -4.03 5.60
CA ALA A 50 1.47 -4.56 6.83
C ALA A 50 0.28 -5.49 6.54
N ARG A 51 -0.63 -5.07 5.65
CA ARG A 51 -1.78 -5.86 5.21
C ARG A 51 -1.36 -7.15 4.50
N GLN A 52 -0.35 -7.09 3.65
CA GLN A 52 0.18 -8.26 2.97
C GLN A 52 0.78 -9.28 3.97
N ASN A 53 1.51 -8.80 4.98
CA ASN A 53 2.04 -9.64 6.04
C ASN A 53 0.94 -10.32 6.85
N GLU A 54 -0.13 -9.60 7.20
CA GLU A 54 -1.30 -10.18 7.87
C GLU A 54 -1.90 -11.33 7.06
N ALA A 55 -2.09 -11.13 5.75
CA ALA A 55 -2.61 -12.16 4.86
C ALA A 55 -1.68 -13.37 4.76
N MET A 56 -0.36 -13.15 4.66
CA MET A 56 0.63 -14.22 4.58
C MET A 56 0.67 -15.07 5.88
N ILE A 57 0.61 -14.43 7.04
CA ILE A 57 0.54 -15.12 8.34
C ILE A 57 -0.71 -16.02 8.40
N GLU A 58 -1.86 -15.52 7.94
CA GLU A 58 -3.09 -16.30 7.93
C GLU A 58 -3.00 -17.53 7.02
N LEU A 59 -2.41 -17.38 5.82
CA LEU A 59 -2.18 -18.49 4.90
C LEU A 59 -1.24 -19.54 5.50
N LEU A 60 -0.16 -19.12 6.14
CA LEU A 60 0.78 -20.02 6.81
C LEU A 60 0.11 -20.78 7.96
N ARG A 61 -0.73 -20.12 8.76
CA ARG A 61 -1.52 -20.78 9.81
C ARG A 61 -2.47 -21.82 9.24
N LYS A 62 -3.16 -21.52 8.13
CA LYS A 62 -4.05 -22.47 7.45
C LYS A 62 -3.31 -23.67 6.87
N ALA A 63 -2.06 -23.51 6.43
CA ALA A 63 -1.26 -24.59 5.86
C ALA A 63 -0.61 -25.54 6.90
N GLN A 64 -0.58 -25.15 8.18
CA GLN A 64 -0.04 -25.95 9.28
C GLN A 64 -1.08 -26.85 9.96
N VAL A 65 -2.36 -26.75 9.56
CA VAL A 65 -3.50 -27.53 10.05
C VAL A 65 -3.93 -28.53 8.98
#